data_AF-A0A371QYB5-F1
#
_entry.id   AF-A0A371QYB5-F1
#
_cell.length_a   1.000
_cell.length_b   1.000
_cell.length_c   1.000
_cell.angle_alpha   90.00
_cell.angle_beta   90.00
_cell.angle_gamma   90.00
#
_symmetry.space_group_name_H-M   'P 1'
#
loop_
_entity.id
_entity.type
_entity.pdbx_description
1 polymer ?
#
loop_
_entity_poly.entity_id
_entity_poly.type
_entity_poly.pdbx_seq_one_letter_code
_entity_poly.pdbx_strand_id
1 'polypeptide(L)'
;MKVKLIIIAVVIILFSLLAIYLYLSWGCRLEIDIKCFDTVPGEGDVWSPCSYDGDVKIEPEIPLNWAGDRFTCVAGGRVGNKTYVVLTRTVQVYSLTYTPFSYEDTGRCYCAKHPLDCIFRAETLPIYGARAVLVVDVNSGTGYLGIVYTYAPRYSDVVFGNDGVYLALRYVWVVREIAGDHISNCFYVVKVRLEREGLRLGQPINRTSGVFIKIPN
;
A
#
# COMPACT_ATOMS: atom_id res chain seq x y z
N MET A 1 -5.46 -23.48 51.96
CA MET A 1 -6.47 -23.59 50.89
C MET A 1 -6.68 -22.29 50.11
N LYS A 2 -6.94 -21.15 50.76
CA LYS A 2 -7.21 -19.85 50.07
C LYS A 2 -6.09 -19.39 49.11
N VAL A 3 -4.82 -19.48 49.52
CA VAL A 3 -3.68 -19.06 48.70
C VAL A 3 -3.54 -19.88 47.40
N LYS A 4 -3.74 -21.21 47.47
CA LYS A 4 -3.72 -22.08 46.27
C LYS A 4 -4.83 -21.74 45.29
N LEU A 5 -6.04 -21.46 45.79
CA LEU A 5 -7.18 -21.02 44.98
C LEU A 5 -6.94 -19.65 44.33
N ILE A 6 -6.33 -18.71 45.05
CA ILE A 6 -5.96 -17.40 44.50
C ILE A 6 -4.90 -17.56 43.39
N ILE A 7 -3.88 -18.36 43.61
CA ILE A 7 -2.84 -18.62 42.59
C ILE A 7 -3.46 -19.24 41.34
N ILE A 8 -4.33 -20.25 41.50
CA ILE A 8 -5.03 -20.88 40.37
C ILE A 8 -5.88 -19.85 39.61
N ALA A 9 -6.65 -19.01 40.32
CA ALA A 9 -7.46 -17.97 39.70
C ALA A 9 -6.60 -16.95 38.92
N VAL A 10 -5.47 -16.50 39.49
CA VAL A 10 -4.55 -15.58 38.82
C VAL A 10 -3.94 -16.21 37.57
N VAL A 11 -3.53 -17.48 37.63
CA VAL A 11 -2.98 -18.19 36.46
C VAL A 11 -4.02 -18.32 35.35
N ILE A 12 -5.26 -18.65 35.69
CA ILE A 12 -6.36 -18.73 34.71
C ILE A 12 -6.59 -17.37 34.05
N ILE A 13 -6.66 -16.29 34.84
CA ILE A 13 -6.86 -14.93 34.33
C ILE A 13 -5.71 -14.54 33.38
N LEU A 14 -4.46 -14.76 33.77
CA LEU A 14 -3.30 -14.46 32.93
C LEU A 14 -3.30 -15.27 31.63
N PHE A 15 -3.66 -16.55 31.70
CA PHE A 15 -3.77 -17.40 30.53
C PHE A 15 -4.88 -16.93 29.59
N SER A 16 -6.06 -16.58 30.12
CA SER A 16 -7.16 -16.02 29.33
C SER A 16 -6.78 -14.70 28.67
N LEU A 17 -6.11 -13.79 29.38
CA LEU A 17 -5.63 -12.53 28.83
C LEU A 17 -4.61 -12.74 27.71
N LEU A 18 -3.67 -13.67 27.91
CA LEU A 18 -2.69 -14.02 26.88
C LEU A 18 -3.36 -14.63 25.64
N ALA A 19 -4.32 -15.54 25.82
CA ALA A 19 -5.06 -16.14 24.71
C ALA A 19 -5.84 -15.09 23.91
N ILE A 20 -6.50 -14.14 24.59
CA ILE A 20 -7.20 -13.03 23.95
C ILE A 20 -6.22 -12.14 23.18
N TYR A 21 -5.09 -11.78 23.78
CA TYR A 21 -4.06 -10.99 23.11
C TYR A 21 -3.53 -11.67 21.84
N LEU A 22 -3.20 -12.96 21.93
CA LEU A 22 -2.74 -13.73 20.78
C LEU A 22 -3.79 -13.78 19.67
N TYR A 23 -5.05 -14.02 20.02
CA TYR A 23 -6.16 -14.00 19.06
C TYR A 23 -6.32 -12.63 18.37
N LEU A 24 -6.26 -11.54 19.13
CA LEU A 24 -6.40 -10.19 18.59
C LEU A 24 -5.18 -9.77 17.73
N SER A 25 -3.97 -10.16 18.12
CA SER A 25 -2.75 -9.81 17.40
C SER A 25 -2.49 -10.65 16.14
N TRP A 26 -3.26 -11.73 15.96
CA TRP A 26 -3.06 -12.64 14.84
C TRP A 26 -3.40 -11.94 13.51
N GLY A 27 -2.43 -11.98 12.59
CA GLY A 27 -2.59 -11.47 11.24
C GLY A 27 -2.48 -9.96 11.13
N CYS A 28 -2.08 -9.28 12.22
CA CYS A 28 -1.89 -7.83 12.21
C CYS A 28 -0.59 -7.42 11.54
N ARG A 29 0.47 -8.21 11.70
CA ARG A 29 1.74 -7.98 11.02
C ARG A 29 1.64 -8.45 9.57
N LEU A 30 2.00 -7.56 8.64
CA LEU A 30 2.05 -7.89 7.22
C LEU A 30 3.41 -8.53 6.93
N GLU A 31 3.38 -9.78 6.48
CA GLU A 31 4.57 -10.54 6.07
C GLU A 31 4.96 -10.18 4.63
N ILE A 32 5.11 -8.89 4.36
CA ILE A 32 5.37 -8.35 3.03
C ILE A 32 6.59 -7.45 3.09
N ASP A 33 7.48 -7.62 2.12
CA ASP A 33 8.68 -6.81 2.02
C ASP A 33 8.32 -5.35 1.74
N ILE A 34 9.00 -4.45 2.45
CA ILE A 34 8.84 -3.01 2.28
C ILE A 34 10.17 -2.43 1.85
N LYS A 35 10.14 -1.67 0.76
CA LYS A 35 11.30 -0.92 0.27
C LYS A 35 11.00 0.57 0.29
N CYS A 36 11.93 1.31 0.86
CA CYS A 36 11.87 2.76 0.99
C CYS A 36 12.82 3.41 -0.01
N PHE A 37 12.43 4.57 -0.53
CA PHE A 37 13.17 5.28 -1.55
C PHE A 37 13.35 6.75 -1.15
N ASP A 38 14.53 7.27 -1.46
CA ASP A 38 14.82 8.68 -1.27
C ASP A 38 14.22 9.53 -2.39
N THR A 39 13.97 10.80 -2.07
CA THR A 39 13.66 11.81 -3.05
C THR A 39 14.95 12.35 -3.65
N VAL A 40 15.11 12.21 -4.96
CA VAL A 40 16.33 12.60 -5.68
C VAL A 40 16.00 13.50 -6.87
N PRO A 41 16.93 14.37 -7.29
CA PRO A 41 16.84 15.02 -8.59
C PRO A 41 16.80 13.97 -9.70
N GLY A 42 15.93 14.19 -10.69
CA GLY A 42 15.79 13.31 -11.84
C GLY A 42 15.29 14.05 -13.07
N GLU A 43 15.44 13.41 -14.21
CA GLU A 43 14.86 13.85 -15.47
C GLU A 43 14.44 12.65 -16.32
N GLY A 44 13.53 12.89 -17.25
CA GLY A 44 13.08 11.87 -18.19
C GLY A 44 11.84 12.30 -18.94
N ASP A 45 11.23 11.34 -19.61
CA ASP A 45 10.09 11.59 -20.48
C ASP A 45 8.78 11.32 -19.75
N VAL A 46 7.82 12.22 -19.97
CA VAL A 46 6.42 12.02 -19.61
C VAL A 46 5.73 11.35 -20.81
N TRP A 47 5.01 10.26 -20.55
CA TRP A 47 4.33 9.47 -21.57
C TRP A 47 2.82 9.59 -21.43
N SER A 48 2.12 9.80 -22.55
CA SER A 48 0.65 9.93 -22.59
C SER A 48 0.09 9.66 -23.99
N PRO A 49 -1.16 9.19 -24.14
CA PRO A 49 -2.03 8.63 -23.11
C PRO A 49 -1.57 7.23 -22.67
N CYS A 50 -2.07 6.73 -21.54
CA CYS A 50 -1.96 5.31 -21.19
C CYS A 50 -3.34 4.72 -20.96
N SER A 51 -3.58 3.49 -21.42
CA SER A 51 -4.79 2.74 -21.09
C SER A 51 -4.48 1.31 -20.70
N TYR A 52 -5.29 0.78 -19.81
CA TYR A 52 -5.22 -0.60 -19.36
C TYR A 52 -6.64 -1.13 -19.09
N ASP A 53 -6.99 -2.25 -19.69
CA ASP A 53 -8.33 -2.87 -19.58
C ASP A 53 -8.30 -4.34 -19.10
N GLY A 54 -7.11 -4.91 -18.88
CA GLY A 54 -6.93 -6.28 -18.38
C GLY A 54 -7.00 -6.42 -16.86
N ASP A 55 -6.73 -7.64 -16.38
CA ASP A 55 -6.70 -7.96 -14.96
C ASP A 55 -5.30 -7.84 -14.33
N VAL A 56 -5.25 -7.24 -13.14
CA VAL A 56 -4.03 -7.17 -12.30
C VAL A 56 -4.18 -8.12 -11.12
N LYS A 57 -3.24 -9.06 -10.98
CA LYS A 57 -3.11 -9.90 -9.78
C LYS A 57 -1.85 -9.53 -9.03
N ILE A 58 -1.99 -9.34 -7.72
CA ILE A 58 -0.90 -8.98 -6.79
C ILE A 58 -0.67 -10.17 -5.85
N GLU A 59 0.58 -10.61 -5.75
CA GLU A 59 1.03 -11.71 -4.90
C GLU A 59 2.20 -11.23 -4.01
N PRO A 60 2.15 -11.41 -2.68
CA PRO A 60 1.01 -11.91 -1.90
C PRO A 60 -0.16 -10.91 -1.92
N GLU A 61 -1.36 -11.41 -1.61
CA GLU A 61 -2.52 -10.56 -1.44
C GLU A 61 -2.33 -9.64 -0.23
N ILE A 62 -2.60 -8.35 -0.42
CA ILE A 62 -2.56 -7.34 0.63
C ILE A 62 -4.02 -7.06 0.99
N PRO A 63 -4.43 -7.16 2.27
CA PRO A 63 -5.84 -7.07 2.70
C PRO A 63 -6.39 -5.62 2.66
N LEU A 64 -6.03 -4.86 1.62
CA LEU A 64 -6.51 -3.51 1.38
C LEU A 64 -8.01 -3.56 1.09
N ASN A 65 -8.74 -2.59 1.64
CA ASN A 65 -10.15 -2.38 1.40
C ASN A 65 -10.34 -1.70 0.03
N TRP A 66 -10.13 -2.47 -1.04
CA TRP A 66 -10.33 -2.03 -2.41
C TRP A 66 -11.76 -1.55 -2.64
N ALA A 67 -11.92 -0.41 -3.31
CA ALA A 67 -13.24 -0.06 -3.81
C ALA A 67 -13.61 -0.96 -5.01
N GLY A 68 -14.88 -0.90 -5.41
CA GLY A 68 -15.41 -1.67 -6.53
C GLY A 68 -14.87 -1.27 -7.92
N ASP A 69 -13.96 -0.30 -8.00
CA ASP A 69 -13.29 0.09 -9.24
C ASP A 69 -12.13 -0.86 -9.60
N ARG A 70 -11.67 -0.79 -10.85
CA ARG A 70 -10.52 -1.55 -11.35
C ARG A 70 -9.25 -0.71 -11.31
N PHE A 71 -8.10 -1.36 -11.54
CA PHE A 71 -6.87 -0.63 -11.81
C PHE A 71 -7.00 0.19 -13.10
N THR A 72 -6.58 1.45 -13.05
CA THR A 72 -6.51 2.34 -14.21
C THR A 72 -5.06 2.69 -14.50
N CYS A 73 -4.70 2.82 -15.78
CA CYS A 73 -3.36 3.27 -16.14
C CYS A 73 -3.23 4.78 -15.97
N VAL A 74 -2.26 5.19 -15.16
CA VAL A 74 -1.88 6.59 -14.97
C VAL A 74 -0.87 6.99 -16.02
N ALA A 75 0.17 6.19 -16.19
CA ALA A 75 1.26 6.42 -17.13
C ALA A 75 1.94 5.09 -17.48
N GLY A 76 2.58 5.02 -18.65
CA GLY A 76 3.39 3.89 -19.03
C GLY A 76 4.44 4.31 -20.05
N GLY A 77 5.66 3.82 -19.89
CA GLY A 77 6.81 4.27 -20.67
C GLY A 77 7.99 3.30 -20.60
N ARG A 78 9.13 3.74 -21.12
CA ARG A 78 10.35 2.93 -21.21
C ARG A 78 11.43 3.45 -20.26
N VAL A 79 12.10 2.51 -19.58
CA VAL A 79 13.31 2.76 -18.79
C VAL A 79 14.37 1.80 -19.32
N GLY A 80 15.29 2.32 -20.13
CA GLY A 80 16.19 1.49 -20.93
C GLY A 80 15.41 0.56 -21.87
N ASN A 81 15.64 -0.76 -21.76
CA ASN A 81 14.95 -1.76 -22.59
C ASN A 81 13.64 -2.29 -21.97
N LYS A 82 13.29 -1.87 -20.75
CA LYS A 82 12.11 -2.36 -20.02
C LYS A 82 10.92 -1.43 -20.18
N THR A 83 9.73 -2.01 -20.08
CA THR A 83 8.46 -1.29 -20.02
C THR A 83 8.01 -1.19 -18.58
N TYR A 84 7.72 0.02 -18.13
CA TYR A 84 7.12 0.28 -16.83
C TYR A 84 5.73 0.88 -17.00
N VAL A 85 4.83 0.51 -16.09
CA VAL A 85 3.50 1.12 -15.98
C VAL A 85 3.25 1.55 -14.55
N VAL A 86 2.51 2.64 -14.40
CA VAL A 86 1.99 3.11 -13.12
C VAL A 86 0.49 2.99 -13.17
N LEU A 87 -0.06 2.11 -12.34
CA LEU A 87 -1.49 1.87 -12.21
C LEU A 87 -1.99 2.47 -10.91
N THR A 88 -3.27 2.85 -10.87
CA THR A 88 -3.92 3.24 -9.63
C THR A 88 -5.27 2.58 -9.45
N ARG A 89 -5.67 2.38 -8.18
CA ARG A 89 -6.98 1.88 -7.81
C ARG A 89 -7.43 2.53 -6.51
N THR A 90 -8.73 2.72 -6.33
CA THR A 90 -9.25 3.33 -5.09
C THR A 90 -9.16 2.33 -3.94
N VAL A 91 -8.72 2.81 -2.78
CA VAL A 91 -8.82 2.11 -1.49
C VAL A 91 -9.61 2.98 -0.53
N GLN A 92 -10.50 2.36 0.26
CA GLN A 92 -11.28 3.07 1.26
C GLN A 92 -10.50 3.15 2.57
N VAL A 93 -10.61 4.29 3.26
CA VAL A 93 -9.87 4.58 4.49
C VAL A 93 -10.82 4.82 5.67
N TYR A 94 -10.48 4.25 6.83
CA TYR A 94 -11.28 4.35 8.06
C TYR A 94 -10.64 5.23 9.15
N SER A 95 -11.48 5.80 10.03
CA SER A 95 -11.13 6.85 11.01
C SER A 95 -10.18 6.52 12.12
N LEU A 96 -10.22 5.30 12.67
CA LEU A 96 -9.43 4.99 13.86
C LEU A 96 -7.93 5.23 13.67
N THR A 97 -7.40 4.93 12.48
CA THR A 97 -5.96 5.01 12.20
C THR A 97 -5.65 5.49 10.78
N TYR A 98 -6.64 6.02 10.06
CA TYR A 98 -6.48 6.39 8.63
C TYR A 98 -5.90 5.25 7.79
N THR A 99 -6.33 4.05 8.11
CA THR A 99 -5.85 2.79 7.55
C THR A 99 -6.62 2.37 6.30
N PRO A 100 -5.95 1.74 5.31
CA PRO A 100 -6.56 1.30 4.07
C PRO A 100 -7.06 -0.16 4.14
N PHE A 101 -7.08 -0.79 5.32
CA PHE A 101 -7.51 -2.19 5.51
C PHE A 101 -8.99 -2.28 5.88
N SER A 102 -9.53 -3.51 5.94
CA SER A 102 -10.91 -3.77 6.34
C SER A 102 -11.22 -3.21 7.73
N TYR A 103 -12.50 -2.91 7.97
CA TYR A 103 -13.00 -2.49 9.28
C TYR A 103 -12.65 -3.52 10.37
N GLU A 104 -12.88 -4.80 10.08
CA GLU A 104 -12.71 -5.90 11.03
C GLU A 104 -11.24 -6.08 11.43
N ASP A 105 -10.34 -6.13 10.46
CA ASP A 105 -8.91 -6.28 10.74
C ASP A 105 -8.36 -5.04 11.44
N THR A 106 -8.81 -3.84 11.02
CA THR A 106 -8.42 -2.59 11.67
C THR A 106 -8.81 -2.57 13.13
N GLY A 107 -10.07 -2.87 13.45
CA GLY A 107 -10.56 -2.89 14.83
C GLY A 107 -9.84 -3.94 15.67
N ARG A 108 -9.72 -5.18 15.14
CA ARG A 108 -9.03 -6.28 15.82
C ARG A 108 -7.58 -5.91 16.16
N CYS A 109 -6.82 -5.43 15.17
CA CYS A 109 -5.41 -5.10 15.33
C CYS A 109 -5.17 -3.83 16.15
N TYR A 110 -6.03 -2.83 16.01
CA TYR A 110 -6.00 -1.65 16.87
C TYR A 110 -6.23 -2.03 18.33
N CYS A 111 -7.21 -2.89 18.62
CA CYS A 111 -7.50 -3.37 19.97
C CYS A 111 -6.37 -4.23 20.56
N ALA A 112 -5.67 -5.02 19.72
CA ALA A 112 -4.47 -5.74 20.14
C ALA A 112 -3.35 -4.79 20.62
N LYS A 113 -3.17 -3.66 19.91
CA LYS A 113 -2.14 -2.66 20.18
C LYS A 113 -2.53 -1.69 21.30
N HIS A 114 -3.81 -1.35 21.42
CA HIS A 114 -4.36 -0.36 22.34
C HIS A 114 -5.51 -0.94 23.20
N PRO A 115 -5.23 -1.90 24.09
CA PRO A 115 -6.27 -2.67 24.79
C PRO A 115 -7.18 -1.82 25.70
N LEU A 116 -6.67 -0.72 26.26
CA LEU A 116 -7.46 0.18 27.12
C LEU A 116 -8.34 1.14 26.32
N ASP A 117 -7.88 1.61 25.15
CA ASP A 117 -8.60 2.58 24.30
C ASP A 117 -9.63 1.92 23.37
N CYS A 118 -9.49 0.61 23.13
CA CYS A 118 -10.41 -0.21 22.33
C CYS A 118 -11.88 -0.05 22.76
N ILE A 119 -12.15 0.01 24.07
CA ILE A 119 -13.50 0.01 24.64
C ILE A 119 -14.29 1.29 24.29
N PHE A 120 -13.60 2.40 24.00
CA PHE A 120 -14.21 3.74 23.92
C PHE A 120 -14.28 4.33 22.50
N ARG A 121 -13.56 3.77 21.51
CA ARG A 121 -13.33 4.42 20.20
C ARG A 121 -13.79 3.62 18.97
N ALA A 122 -14.52 2.53 19.13
CA ALA A 122 -14.84 1.59 18.04
C ALA A 122 -15.89 2.08 17.00
N GLU A 123 -15.86 3.36 16.59
CA GLU A 123 -16.60 3.82 15.41
C GLU A 123 -15.64 4.11 14.26
N THR A 124 -15.29 3.06 13.52
CA THR A 124 -14.61 3.14 12.22
C THR A 124 -15.61 3.48 11.13
N LEU A 125 -15.97 4.75 11.02
CA LEU A 125 -16.71 5.23 9.86
C LEU A 125 -15.75 5.36 8.66
N PRO A 126 -16.18 5.00 7.44
CA PRO A 126 -15.41 5.29 6.23
C PRO A 126 -15.32 6.81 6.08
N ILE A 127 -14.10 7.35 6.07
CA ILE A 127 -13.92 8.80 6.03
C ILE A 127 -13.82 9.30 4.59
N TYR A 128 -13.00 8.65 3.77
CA TYR A 128 -12.74 9.06 2.38
C TYR A 128 -12.02 7.95 1.58
N GLY A 129 -11.90 8.16 0.27
CA GLY A 129 -11.11 7.32 -0.62
C GLY A 129 -9.66 7.81 -0.75
N ALA A 130 -8.69 6.90 -0.59
CA ALA A 130 -7.30 7.09 -0.96
C ALA A 130 -6.99 6.33 -2.27
N ARG A 131 -5.74 6.44 -2.74
CA ARG A 131 -5.30 5.81 -3.98
C ARG A 131 -4.14 4.87 -3.71
N ALA A 132 -4.28 3.61 -4.11
CA ALA A 132 -3.15 2.73 -4.23
C ALA A 132 -2.44 3.06 -5.55
N VAL A 133 -1.12 3.20 -5.52
CA VAL A 133 -0.27 3.47 -6.67
C VAL A 133 0.68 2.29 -6.83
N LEU A 134 0.59 1.62 -7.97
CA LEU A 134 1.34 0.42 -8.28
C LEU A 134 2.27 0.71 -9.46
N VAL A 135 3.57 0.80 -9.20
CA VAL A 135 4.59 0.85 -10.27
C VAL A 135 5.00 -0.57 -10.61
N VAL A 136 4.86 -0.97 -11.87
CA VAL A 136 5.12 -2.34 -12.34
C VAL A 136 6.18 -2.32 -13.43
N ASP A 137 7.22 -3.13 -13.25
CA ASP A 137 8.07 -3.60 -14.35
C ASP A 137 7.29 -4.69 -15.11
N VAL A 138 6.77 -4.37 -16.29
CA VAL A 138 5.93 -5.29 -17.09
C VAL A 138 6.72 -6.51 -17.57
N ASN A 139 8.05 -6.39 -17.67
CA ASN A 139 8.91 -7.46 -18.14
C ASN A 139 9.12 -8.51 -17.05
N SER A 140 9.47 -8.08 -15.83
CA SER A 140 9.76 -8.99 -14.71
C SER A 140 8.54 -9.34 -13.85
N GLY A 141 7.50 -8.50 -13.86
CA GLY A 141 6.36 -8.60 -12.95
C GLY A 141 6.67 -8.10 -11.54
N THR A 142 7.79 -7.41 -11.30
CA THR A 142 8.03 -6.76 -10.00
C THR A 142 7.15 -5.51 -9.87
N GLY A 143 6.42 -5.41 -8.76
CA GLY A 143 5.57 -4.29 -8.42
C GLY A 143 5.98 -3.59 -7.13
N TYR A 144 5.78 -2.28 -7.10
CA TYR A 144 5.94 -1.43 -5.92
C TYR A 144 4.58 -0.77 -5.63
N LEU A 145 3.89 -1.24 -4.59
CA LEU A 145 2.58 -0.75 -4.19
C LEU A 145 2.68 0.20 -3.00
N GLY A 146 2.26 1.44 -3.18
CA GLY A 146 2.17 2.45 -2.11
C GLY A 146 0.78 3.07 -2.04
N ILE A 147 0.47 3.74 -0.94
CA ILE A 147 -0.81 4.45 -0.75
C ILE A 147 -0.55 5.95 -0.72
N VAL A 148 -1.37 6.74 -1.41
CA VAL A 148 -1.35 8.21 -1.38
C VAL A 148 -2.70 8.77 -0.97
N TYR A 149 -2.67 9.85 -0.20
CA TYR A 149 -3.87 10.55 0.23
C TYR A 149 -4.42 11.45 -0.88
N THR A 150 -5.73 11.30 -1.15
CA THR A 150 -6.64 12.24 -1.83
C THR A 150 -6.34 12.65 -3.28
N TYR A 151 -5.10 12.68 -3.73
CA TYR A 151 -4.75 13.06 -5.11
C TYR A 151 -4.46 11.83 -5.96
N ALA A 152 -5.31 11.59 -6.95
CA ALA A 152 -5.00 10.59 -7.96
C ALA A 152 -3.80 11.08 -8.77
N PRO A 153 -2.73 10.28 -8.87
CA PRO A 153 -1.59 10.65 -9.69
C PRO A 153 -2.06 10.82 -11.14
N ARG A 154 -1.52 11.83 -11.82
CA ARG A 154 -1.74 12.08 -13.24
C ARG A 154 -0.52 11.63 -14.03
N TYR A 155 -0.68 11.48 -15.34
CA TYR A 155 0.45 11.12 -16.21
C TYR A 155 1.64 12.08 -16.07
N SER A 156 1.38 13.37 -15.80
CA SER A 156 2.39 14.40 -15.57
C SER A 156 3.20 14.23 -14.28
N ASP A 157 2.70 13.41 -13.35
CA ASP A 157 3.35 13.14 -12.07
C ASP A 157 4.31 11.94 -12.16
N VAL A 158 4.44 11.34 -13.34
CA VAL A 158 5.31 10.19 -13.60
C VAL A 158 6.27 10.53 -14.74
N VAL A 159 7.54 10.32 -14.48
CA VAL A 159 8.63 10.56 -15.43
C VAL A 159 9.43 9.27 -15.60
N PHE A 160 9.66 8.86 -16.84
CA PHE A 160 10.45 7.68 -17.18
C PHE A 160 11.84 8.14 -17.61
N GLY A 161 12.82 7.97 -16.73
CA GLY A 161 14.21 8.31 -17.01
C GLY A 161 15.00 7.12 -17.55
N ASN A 162 16.31 7.31 -17.70
CA ASN A 162 17.19 6.26 -18.23
C ASN A 162 17.45 5.14 -17.23
N ASP A 163 17.34 5.42 -15.93
CA ASP A 163 17.78 4.56 -14.82
C ASP A 163 16.67 4.30 -13.78
N GLY A 164 15.44 4.75 -14.03
CA GLY A 164 14.30 4.48 -13.16
C GLY A 164 13.01 5.17 -13.56
N VAL A 165 11.95 4.82 -12.85
CA VAL A 165 10.67 5.53 -12.84
C VAL A 165 10.68 6.54 -11.71
N TYR A 166 10.35 7.78 -12.01
CA TYR A 166 10.35 8.89 -11.07
C TYR A 166 8.91 9.34 -10.80
N LEU A 167 8.54 9.39 -9.52
CA LEU A 167 7.20 9.77 -9.08
C LEU A 167 7.24 11.14 -8.39
N ALA A 168 6.47 12.09 -8.90
CA ALA A 168 6.27 13.43 -8.32
C ALA A 168 5.19 13.40 -7.21
N LEU A 169 5.12 12.30 -6.47
CA LEU A 169 4.10 12.07 -5.45
C LEU A 169 4.63 12.46 -4.08
N ARG A 170 3.77 13.08 -3.29
CA ARG A 170 4.03 13.41 -1.89
C ARG A 170 3.29 12.45 -1.00
N TYR A 171 3.90 12.11 0.13
CA TYR A 171 3.27 11.29 1.16
C TYR A 171 2.79 9.94 0.61
N VAL A 172 3.61 9.26 -0.19
CA VAL A 172 3.40 7.83 -0.44
C VAL A 172 3.73 7.11 0.86
N TRP A 173 2.88 6.20 1.30
CA TRP A 173 3.10 5.45 2.53
C TRP A 173 2.61 4.01 2.45
N VAL A 174 3.14 3.21 3.37
CA VAL A 174 2.69 1.85 3.70
C VAL A 174 2.78 1.66 5.21
N VAL A 175 2.38 0.49 5.71
CA VAL A 175 2.55 0.12 7.13
C VAL A 175 3.15 -1.29 7.22
N ARG A 176 3.85 -1.60 8.32
CA ARG A 176 4.28 -2.98 8.61
C ARG A 176 3.21 -3.83 9.30
N GLU A 177 2.29 -3.16 9.96
CA GLU A 177 1.26 -3.76 10.78
C GLU A 177 -0.04 -2.98 10.57
N ILE A 178 -1.17 -3.69 10.50
CA ILE A 178 -2.49 -3.08 10.46
C ILE A 178 -2.67 -2.25 11.72
N ALA A 179 -3.17 -1.00 11.58
CA ALA A 179 -3.19 0.00 12.66
C ALA A 179 -1.79 0.39 13.21
N GLY A 180 -0.73 0.07 12.46
CA GLY A 180 0.65 0.51 12.67
C GLY A 180 0.90 1.92 12.15
N ASP A 181 2.14 2.39 12.36
CA ASP A 181 2.54 3.73 11.94
C ASP A 181 2.85 3.78 10.45
N HIS A 182 2.50 4.90 9.80
CA HIS A 182 2.83 5.13 8.40
C HIS A 182 4.33 5.24 8.18
N ILE A 183 4.82 4.54 7.16
CA ILE A 183 6.21 4.60 6.72
C ILE A 183 6.24 5.33 5.38
N SER A 184 6.74 6.57 5.40
CA SER A 184 6.74 7.46 4.23
C SER A 184 7.77 7.07 3.18
N ASN A 185 7.46 7.36 1.92
CA ASN A 185 8.24 7.06 0.72
C ASN A 185 8.62 5.57 0.58
N CYS A 186 7.77 4.70 1.13
CA CYS A 186 7.96 3.27 1.08
C CYS A 186 6.81 2.59 0.35
N PHE A 187 7.11 1.42 -0.21
CA PHE A 187 6.21 0.61 -1.01
C PHE A 187 6.32 -0.83 -0.58
N TYR A 188 5.20 -1.55 -0.64
CA TYR A 188 5.23 -3.01 -0.61
C TYR A 188 5.86 -3.51 -1.91
N VAL A 189 6.82 -4.42 -1.77
CA VAL A 189 7.40 -5.14 -2.90
C VAL A 189 6.55 -6.38 -3.15
N VAL A 190 5.93 -6.43 -4.32
CA VAL A 190 4.96 -7.46 -4.68
C VAL A 190 5.30 -8.05 -6.03
N LYS A 191 4.83 -9.28 -6.28
CA LYS A 191 4.80 -9.85 -7.62
C LYS A 191 3.47 -9.51 -8.26
N VAL A 192 3.52 -9.05 -9.50
CA VAL A 192 2.37 -8.61 -10.27
C VAL A 192 2.27 -9.45 -11.53
N ARG A 193 1.08 -10.00 -11.77
CA ARG A 193 0.71 -10.59 -13.06
C ARG A 193 -0.25 -9.62 -13.74
N LEU A 194 0.17 -9.15 -14.90
CA LEU A 194 -0.55 -8.21 -15.73
C LEU A 194 -0.74 -8.82 -17.11
N GLU A 195 -1.98 -8.80 -17.61
CA GLU A 195 -2.32 -9.20 -18.98
C GLU A 195 -1.79 -8.16 -19.98
N ARG A 196 -0.72 -8.52 -20.71
CA ARG A 196 0.00 -7.55 -21.55
C ARG A 196 -0.84 -7.07 -22.72
N GLU A 197 -1.77 -7.88 -23.21
CA GLU A 197 -2.65 -7.55 -24.33
C GLU A 197 -3.55 -6.34 -24.02
N GLY A 198 -3.88 -6.15 -22.74
CA GLY A 198 -4.71 -5.04 -22.29
C GLY A 198 -3.96 -3.72 -22.10
N LEU A 199 -2.62 -3.72 -22.22
CA LEU A 199 -1.81 -2.52 -22.04
C LEU A 199 -1.61 -1.77 -23.36
N ARG A 200 -2.00 -0.49 -23.39
CA ARG A 200 -1.69 0.43 -24.48
C ARG A 200 -0.85 1.59 -23.94
N LEU A 201 0.38 1.67 -24.45
CA LEU A 201 1.29 2.77 -24.19
C LEU A 201 1.09 3.87 -25.23
N GLY A 202 1.11 5.11 -24.78
CA GLY A 202 1.17 6.28 -25.65
C GLY A 202 2.59 6.56 -26.12
N GLN A 203 2.88 7.84 -26.35
CA GLN A 203 4.19 8.31 -26.80
C GLN A 203 4.78 9.29 -25.78
N PRO A 204 6.11 9.50 -25.80
CA PRO A 204 6.73 10.62 -25.09
C PRO A 204 6.12 11.93 -25.59
N ILE A 205 5.63 12.76 -24.68
CA ILE A 205 5.02 14.06 -25.02
C ILE A 205 5.85 15.25 -24.56
N ASN A 206 6.65 15.09 -23.50
CA ASN A 206 7.56 16.12 -23.02
C ASN A 206 8.66 15.50 -22.15
N ARG A 207 9.78 16.22 -22.06
CA ARG A 207 10.85 15.92 -21.11
C ARG A 207 10.75 16.85 -19.91
N THR A 208 10.81 16.29 -18.71
CA THR A 208 10.65 17.02 -17.45
C THR A 208 11.78 16.66 -16.49
N SER A 209 12.16 17.62 -15.66
CA SER A 209 13.08 17.42 -14.54
C SER A 209 12.47 17.93 -13.23
N GLY A 210 13.00 17.47 -12.10
CA GLY A 210 12.46 17.78 -10.79
C GLY A 210 13.07 16.93 -9.69
N VAL A 211 12.46 16.98 -8.51
CA VAL A 211 12.81 16.12 -7.37
C VAL A 211 11.68 15.12 -7.19
N PHE A 212 12.03 13.83 -7.20
CA PHE A 212 11.07 12.74 -7.29
C PHE A 212 11.45 11.59 -6.37
N ILE A 213 10.48 10.77 -6.01
CA ILE A 213 10.77 9.43 -5.48
C ILE A 213 11.23 8.57 -6.66
N LYS A 214 12.43 7.99 -6.58
CA LYS A 214 12.99 7.16 -7.66
C LYS A 214 12.80 5.67 -7.38
N ILE A 215 12.09 4.99 -8.27
CA ILE A 215 12.05 3.54 -8.36
C ILE A 215 13.11 3.10 -9.39
N PRO A 216 14.25 2.51 -8.97
CA PRO A 216 15.33 2.14 -9.87
C PRO A 216 14.93 0.97 -10.78
N ASN A 217 15.54 0.93 -11.97
CA ASN A 217 15.44 -0.16 -12.94
C ASN A 217 16.01 -1.48 -12.40
#